data_AF-A0A382ZR07-F1
#
_entry.id   AF-A0A382ZR07-F1
#
_cell.length_a   1.000
_cell.length_b   1.000
_cell.length_c   1.000
_cell.angle_alpha   90.00
_cell.angle_beta   90.00
_cell.angle_gamma   90.00
#
_symmetry.space_group_name_H-M   'P 1'
#
loop_
_entity.id
_entity.type
_entity.pdbx_description
1 polymer ?
#
loop_
_entity_poly.entity_id
_entity_poly.type
_entity_poly.pdbx_seq_one_letter_code
_entity_poly.pdbx_strand_id
1 'polypeptide(L)'
;PTGQDRYLERLGELLGINRHTLEEVLQRQRQSLLRAATSKRQRQRNRQEPPQVPVAAAAFKQDQLEVFTLALLLRDPELKEFAETLQPEHFYESENREVYLKWVECSILEELREFVDTPLREHLEILVDHDFPTMDQKERTEALSHCVRRLEERHLREVLKQIATSLSQALEEGEDTTEVTQTLRKKDERLRELFATRVRRGF
;
A
#
# COMPACT_ATOMS: atom_id res chain seq x y z
N PRO A 1 -24.10 -27.42 12.99
CA PRO A 1 -23.63 -26.09 12.56
C PRO A 1 -22.35 -25.73 13.32
N THR A 2 -21.23 -25.71 12.59
CA THR A 2 -19.90 -25.45 13.12
C THR A 2 -19.76 -23.95 13.41
N GLY A 3 -18.94 -23.54 14.38
CA GLY A 3 -18.77 -22.11 14.73
C GLY A 3 -18.35 -21.23 13.53
N GLN A 4 -17.68 -21.83 12.55
CA GLN A 4 -17.31 -21.20 11.28
C GLN A 4 -18.52 -20.79 10.43
N ASP A 5 -19.63 -21.55 10.48
CA ASP A 5 -20.82 -21.28 9.67
C ASP A 5 -21.53 -20.01 10.14
N ARG A 6 -21.64 -19.83 11.47
CA ARG A 6 -22.21 -18.63 12.08
C ARG A 6 -21.37 -17.39 11.81
N TYR A 7 -20.04 -17.54 11.77
CA TYR A 7 -19.12 -16.46 11.49
C TYR A 7 -19.27 -15.95 10.04
N LEU A 8 -19.40 -16.86 9.08
CA LEU A 8 -19.60 -16.51 7.66
C LEU A 8 -20.97 -15.88 7.40
N GLU A 9 -22.02 -16.34 8.07
CA GLU A 9 -23.35 -15.73 7.99
C GLU A 9 -23.34 -14.29 8.54
N ARG A 10 -22.74 -14.09 9.72
CA ARG A 10 -22.68 -12.76 10.35
C ARG A 10 -21.82 -11.78 9.55
N LEU A 11 -20.71 -12.24 8.97
CA LEU A 11 -19.90 -11.45 8.03
C LEU A 11 -20.68 -11.10 6.75
N GLY A 12 -21.46 -12.04 6.21
CA GLY A 12 -22.30 -11.80 5.05
C GLY A 12 -23.37 -10.73 5.28
N GLU A 13 -24.07 -10.82 6.42
CA GLU A 13 -25.08 -9.82 6.82
C GLU A 13 -24.46 -8.42 6.99
N LEU A 14 -23.28 -8.32 7.61
CA LEU A 14 -22.61 -7.04 7.83
C LEU A 14 -22.11 -6.38 6.55
N LEU A 15 -21.67 -7.18 5.57
CA LEU A 15 -21.17 -6.72 4.28
C LEU A 15 -22.27 -6.57 3.22
N GLY A 16 -23.50 -6.97 3.53
CA GLY A 16 -24.64 -6.96 2.60
C GLY A 16 -24.50 -7.97 1.45
N ILE A 17 -23.75 -9.05 1.68
CA ILE A 17 -23.36 -10.04 0.67
C ILE A 17 -23.82 -11.42 1.15
N ASN A 18 -24.39 -12.22 0.26
CA ASN A 18 -24.87 -13.56 0.62
C ASN A 18 -23.68 -14.48 0.99
N ARG A 19 -23.91 -15.42 1.92
CA ARG A 19 -22.95 -16.46 2.33
C ARG A 19 -22.28 -17.14 1.14
N HIS A 20 -23.07 -17.52 0.13
CA HIS A 20 -22.56 -18.20 -1.06
C HIS A 20 -21.55 -17.33 -1.83
N THR A 21 -21.81 -16.04 -1.97
CA THR A 21 -20.87 -15.11 -2.63
C THR A 21 -19.62 -14.84 -1.79
N LEU A 22 -19.74 -14.85 -0.46
CA LEU A 22 -18.60 -14.73 0.44
C LEU A 22 -17.67 -15.96 0.34
N GLU A 23 -18.27 -17.17 0.32
CA GLU A 23 -17.56 -18.44 0.13
C GLU A 23 -16.86 -18.49 -1.22
N GLU A 24 -17.53 -18.05 -2.30
CA GLU A 24 -16.93 -18.01 -3.64
C GLU A 24 -15.74 -17.05 -3.71
N VAL A 25 -15.82 -15.86 -3.10
CA VAL A 25 -14.70 -14.90 -3.04
C VAL A 25 -13.51 -15.49 -2.29
N LEU A 26 -13.76 -16.11 -1.13
CA LEU A 26 -12.72 -16.77 -0.33
C LEU A 26 -12.10 -17.95 -1.07
N GLN A 27 -12.90 -18.73 -1.78
CA GLN A 27 -12.42 -19.86 -2.57
C GLN A 27 -11.60 -19.38 -3.77
N ARG A 28 -12.03 -18.31 -4.46
CA ARG A 28 -11.25 -17.66 -5.53
C ARG A 28 -9.91 -17.14 -5.04
N GLN A 29 -9.89 -16.51 -3.86
CA GLN A 29 -8.67 -15.99 -3.25
C GLN A 29 -7.73 -17.11 -2.85
N ARG A 30 -8.23 -18.19 -2.22
CA ARG A 30 -7.43 -19.39 -1.93
C ARG A 30 -6.86 -19.99 -3.21
N GLN A 31 -7.67 -20.13 -4.25
CA GLN A 31 -7.22 -20.62 -5.55
C GLN A 31 -6.18 -19.69 -6.21
N SER A 32 -6.30 -18.37 -6.06
CA SER A 32 -5.31 -17.42 -6.61
C SER A 32 -3.97 -17.52 -5.86
N LEU A 33 -3.99 -17.67 -4.55
CA LEU A 33 -2.80 -17.88 -3.73
C LEU A 33 -2.11 -19.21 -4.06
N LEU A 34 -2.88 -20.28 -4.24
CA LEU A 34 -2.37 -21.58 -4.67
C LEU A 34 -1.79 -21.52 -6.09
N ARG A 35 -2.43 -20.80 -7.02
CA ARG A 35 -1.91 -20.57 -8.38
C ARG A 35 -0.65 -19.69 -8.40
N ALA A 36 -0.54 -18.70 -7.51
CA ALA A 36 0.67 -17.90 -7.35
C ALA A 36 1.84 -18.74 -6.81
N ALA A 37 1.56 -19.68 -5.90
CA ALA A 37 2.55 -20.61 -5.37
C ALA A 37 3.04 -21.61 -6.44
N THR A 38 2.14 -22.14 -7.29
CA THR A 38 2.53 -23.06 -8.38
C THR A 38 3.21 -22.34 -9.55
N SER A 39 2.80 -21.10 -9.87
CA SER A 39 3.43 -20.28 -10.92
C SER A 39 4.85 -19.85 -10.56
N LYS A 40 5.16 -19.67 -9.27
CA LYS A 40 6.54 -19.44 -8.78
C LYS A 40 7.45 -20.63 -9.06
N ARG A 41 6.93 -21.86 -8.93
CA ARG A 41 7.67 -23.11 -9.14
C ARG A 41 7.92 -23.41 -10.61
N GLN A 42 7.02 -22.99 -11.50
CA GLN A 42 7.16 -23.18 -12.95
C GLN A 42 8.05 -22.12 -13.61
N ARG A 43 8.09 -20.88 -13.09
CA ARG A 43 8.98 -19.81 -13.58
C ARG A 43 10.47 -20.03 -13.26
N GLN A 44 10.82 -20.86 -12.28
CA GLN A 44 12.21 -21.20 -11.96
C GLN A 44 12.84 -22.21 -12.95
N ARG A 45 12.03 -22.94 -13.74
CA ARG A 45 12.56 -24.02 -14.59
C ARG A 45 12.90 -23.58 -16.02
N ASN A 46 12.56 -22.36 -16.42
CA ASN A 46 12.67 -21.95 -17.84
C ASN A 46 13.19 -20.53 -18.08
N ARG A 47 14.02 -19.97 -17.19
CA ARG A 47 14.65 -18.67 -17.40
C ARG A 47 16.17 -18.84 -17.50
N GLN A 48 16.67 -18.77 -18.72
CA GLN A 48 18.07 -18.45 -19.01
C GLN A 48 18.41 -17.15 -18.29
N GLU A 49 19.48 -17.18 -17.50
CA GLU A 49 19.94 -16.07 -16.66
C GLU A 49 20.49 -14.93 -17.54
N PRO A 50 19.97 -13.69 -17.42
CA PRO A 50 20.80 -12.51 -17.67
C PRO A 50 21.79 -12.32 -16.51
N PRO A 51 22.92 -11.63 -16.73
CA PRO A 51 24.03 -11.59 -15.77
C PRO A 51 23.57 -11.08 -14.40
N GLN A 52 23.88 -11.87 -13.38
CA GLN A 52 23.57 -11.60 -11.99
C GLN A 52 24.39 -10.40 -11.50
N VAL A 53 23.73 -9.26 -11.29
CA VAL A 53 24.22 -8.25 -10.35
C VAL A 53 23.98 -8.79 -8.94
N PRO A 54 24.99 -8.86 -8.06
CA PRO A 54 24.83 -9.44 -6.74
C PRO A 54 23.89 -8.55 -5.91
N VAL A 55 22.62 -8.96 -5.80
CA VAL A 55 21.69 -8.39 -4.82
C VAL A 55 22.21 -8.83 -3.46
N ALA A 56 22.84 -7.89 -2.75
CA ALA A 56 23.15 -8.00 -1.33
C ALA A 56 21.84 -8.15 -0.54
N ALA A 57 21.36 -9.38 -0.47
CA ALA A 57 20.19 -9.77 0.30
C ALA A 57 20.53 -9.79 1.80
N ALA A 58 20.79 -8.63 2.42
CA ALA A 58 20.86 -8.48 3.88
C ALA A 58 20.97 -7.03 4.41
N ALA A 59 21.05 -5.98 3.59
CA ALA A 59 21.15 -4.61 4.08
C ALA A 59 19.79 -3.90 3.89
N PHE A 60 19.11 -3.57 5.00
CA PHE A 60 17.89 -2.77 5.11
C PHE A 60 16.84 -2.99 4.00
N LYS A 61 15.79 -3.75 4.29
CA LYS A 61 14.59 -3.80 3.44
C LYS A 61 13.81 -2.48 3.55
N GLN A 62 14.41 -1.38 3.12
CA GLN A 62 13.68 -0.14 2.87
C GLN A 62 12.54 -0.45 1.92
N ASP A 63 11.38 0.13 2.16
CA ASP A 63 10.24 -0.08 1.30
C ASP A 63 10.46 0.66 -0.02
N GLN A 64 10.87 -0.08 -1.05
CA GLN A 64 11.21 0.48 -2.37
C GLN A 64 10.07 1.32 -2.96
N LEU A 65 8.81 1.03 -2.61
CA LEU A 65 7.68 1.83 -3.07
C LEU A 65 7.68 3.20 -2.38
N GLU A 66 7.94 3.25 -1.09
CA GLU A 66 8.03 4.51 -0.33
C GLU A 66 9.24 5.33 -0.77
N VAL A 67 10.41 4.70 -0.84
CA VAL A 67 11.67 5.31 -1.30
C VAL A 67 11.49 5.94 -2.68
N PHE A 68 11.00 5.18 -3.65
CA PHE A 68 10.78 5.69 -5.00
C PHE A 68 9.77 6.84 -5.03
N THR A 69 8.71 6.77 -4.21
CA THR A 69 7.69 7.82 -4.15
C THR A 69 8.27 9.13 -3.61
N LEU A 70 9.02 9.08 -2.50
CA LEU A 70 9.64 10.26 -1.92
C LEU A 70 10.73 10.83 -2.80
N ALA A 71 11.61 9.98 -3.33
CA ALA A 71 12.65 10.42 -4.23
C ALA A 71 12.09 11.13 -5.48
N LEU A 72 10.95 10.67 -6.00
CA LEU A 72 10.27 11.31 -7.13
C LEU A 72 9.71 12.69 -6.75
N LEU A 73 9.11 12.82 -5.56
CA LEU A 73 8.58 14.08 -5.02
C LEU A 73 9.67 15.10 -4.66
N LEU A 74 10.82 14.64 -4.18
CA LEU A 74 11.97 15.48 -3.84
C LEU A 74 12.67 16.03 -5.09
N ARG A 75 12.67 15.25 -6.18
CA ARG A 75 13.29 15.63 -7.45
C ARG A 75 12.45 16.65 -8.23
N ASP A 76 11.14 16.57 -8.12
CA ASP A 76 10.21 17.35 -8.94
C ASP A 76 9.10 17.97 -8.07
N PRO A 77 9.29 19.21 -7.58
CA PRO A 77 8.34 19.86 -6.69
C PRO A 77 7.01 20.18 -7.37
N GLU A 78 6.94 20.24 -8.70
CA GLU A 78 5.68 20.41 -9.45
C GLU A 78 4.73 19.23 -9.19
N LEU A 79 5.26 18.07 -8.82
CA LEU A 79 4.46 16.89 -8.53
C LEU A 79 3.63 16.99 -7.24
N LYS A 80 3.85 18.03 -6.41
CA LYS A 80 3.13 18.25 -5.16
C LYS A 80 1.62 18.35 -5.36
N GLU A 81 1.17 18.92 -6.48
CA GLU A 81 -0.26 19.01 -6.84
C GLU A 81 -0.89 17.63 -7.13
N PHE A 82 -0.10 16.64 -7.51
CA PHE A 82 -0.58 15.27 -7.77
C PHE A 82 -0.48 14.36 -6.54
N ALA A 83 0.11 14.86 -5.45
CA ALA A 83 0.28 14.14 -4.20
C ALA A 83 -0.84 14.43 -3.17
N GLU A 84 -1.92 15.11 -3.55
CA GLU A 84 -2.99 15.53 -2.61
C GLU A 84 -3.61 14.37 -1.80
N THR A 85 -3.73 13.18 -2.38
CA THR A 85 -4.29 12.02 -1.69
C THR A 85 -3.25 11.21 -0.92
N LEU A 86 -1.97 11.57 -1.02
CA LEU A 86 -0.91 10.95 -0.24
C LEU A 86 -1.03 11.44 1.20
N GLN A 87 -0.90 10.54 2.16
CA GLN A 87 -1.04 10.83 3.58
C GLN A 87 0.15 10.22 4.32
N PRO A 88 0.57 10.80 5.46
CA PRO A 88 1.72 10.30 6.20
C PRO A 88 1.55 8.85 6.67
N GLU A 89 0.31 8.40 6.93
CA GLU A 89 0.00 7.03 7.36
C GLU A 89 0.24 5.98 6.26
N HIS A 90 0.42 6.41 5.01
CA HIS A 90 0.76 5.53 3.91
C HIS A 90 2.23 5.07 3.97
N PHE A 91 3.08 5.82 4.68
CA PHE A 91 4.50 5.52 4.93
C PHE A 91 4.68 4.76 6.24
N TYR A 92 5.12 3.51 6.12
CA TYR A 92 5.29 2.61 7.27
C TYR A 92 6.67 2.74 7.88
N GLU A 93 7.68 3.10 7.08
CA GLU A 93 9.01 3.42 7.57
C GLU A 93 8.99 4.82 8.21
N SER A 94 9.44 4.92 9.45
CA SER A 94 9.37 6.15 10.26
C SER A 94 10.11 7.31 9.60
N GLU A 95 11.27 7.01 9.04
CA GLU A 95 12.18 7.94 8.39
C GLU A 95 11.53 8.53 7.13
N ASN A 96 10.90 7.68 6.31
CA ASN A 96 10.15 8.11 5.13
C ASN A 96 8.94 8.99 5.52
N ARG A 97 8.22 8.60 6.57
CA ARG A 97 7.08 9.38 7.07
C ARG A 97 7.53 10.75 7.58
N GLU A 98 8.65 10.81 8.30
CA GLU A 98 9.17 12.08 8.82
C GLU A 98 9.67 13.00 7.71
N VAL A 99 10.39 12.45 6.71
CA VAL A 99 10.77 13.21 5.50
C VAL A 99 9.53 13.75 4.80
N TYR A 100 8.49 12.94 4.63
CA TYR A 100 7.24 13.38 3.99
C TYR A 100 6.59 14.54 4.74
N LEU A 101 6.42 14.42 6.07
CA LEU A 101 5.81 15.45 6.90
C LEU A 101 6.55 16.78 6.78
N LYS A 102 7.88 16.75 6.88
CA LYS A 102 8.74 17.93 6.74
C LYS A 102 8.68 18.50 5.32
N TRP A 103 8.68 17.64 4.29
CA TRP A 103 8.59 18.05 2.89
C TRP A 103 7.27 18.76 2.55
N VAL A 104 6.15 18.36 3.18
CA VAL A 104 4.86 19.05 2.98
C VAL A 104 4.93 20.51 3.44
N GLU A 105 5.68 20.80 4.51
CA GLU A 105 5.87 22.14 5.07
C GLU A 105 6.85 23.02 4.26
N CYS A 106 7.77 22.39 3.53
CA CYS A 106 8.78 23.08 2.71
C CYS A 106 8.29 23.35 1.27
N SER A 107 8.84 24.40 0.66
CA SER A 107 8.61 24.73 -0.76
C SER A 107 9.72 24.21 -1.66
N ILE A 108 10.95 24.14 -1.14
CA ILE A 108 12.15 23.69 -1.88
C ILE A 108 12.97 22.69 -1.06
N LEU A 109 13.83 21.93 -1.74
CA LEU A 109 14.65 20.88 -1.13
C LEU A 109 15.68 21.45 -0.13
N GLU A 110 16.20 22.65 -0.37
CA GLU A 110 17.17 23.31 0.49
C GLU A 110 16.58 23.63 1.86
N GLU A 111 15.33 24.11 1.91
CA GLU A 111 14.60 24.34 3.17
C GLU A 111 14.42 23.02 3.94
N LEU A 112 14.06 21.94 3.24
CA LEU A 112 13.92 20.62 3.84
C LEU A 112 15.25 20.14 4.43
N ARG A 113 16.36 20.34 3.71
CA ARG A 113 17.69 20.04 4.23
C ARG A 113 17.96 20.83 5.50
N GLU A 114 17.63 22.10 5.61
CA GLU A 114 17.87 22.87 6.85
C GLU A 114 16.96 22.45 8.00
N PHE A 115 15.74 22.01 7.71
CA PHE A 115 14.72 21.62 8.68
C PHE A 115 14.92 20.21 9.28
N VAL A 116 15.74 19.39 8.63
CA VAL A 116 15.95 17.99 8.97
C VAL A 116 17.20 17.82 9.88
N ASP A 117 17.03 17.08 10.98
CA ASP A 117 18.10 16.75 11.92
C ASP A 117 19.17 15.85 11.29
N THR A 118 20.39 15.85 11.85
CA THR A 118 21.56 15.12 11.32
C THR A 118 21.29 13.65 10.91
N PRO A 119 20.63 12.78 11.71
CA PRO A 119 20.42 11.39 11.30
C PRO A 119 19.45 11.26 10.12
N LEU A 120 18.42 12.12 10.06
CA LEU A 120 17.43 12.09 8.99
C LEU A 120 17.97 12.74 7.71
N ARG A 121 19.00 13.60 7.81
CA ARG A 121 19.71 14.17 6.66
C ARG A 121 20.43 13.11 5.86
N GLU A 122 21.09 12.15 6.50
CA GLU A 122 21.75 11.03 5.82
C GLU A 122 20.72 10.23 5.00
N HIS A 123 19.56 9.95 5.58
CA HIS A 123 18.45 9.29 4.88
C HIS A 123 17.89 10.13 3.72
N LEU A 124 17.75 11.45 3.92
CA LEU A 124 17.31 12.37 2.88
C LEU A 124 18.26 12.36 1.67
N GLU A 125 19.58 12.40 1.89
CA GLU A 125 20.54 12.36 0.78
C GLU A 125 20.47 11.03 0.01
N ILE A 126 20.22 9.89 0.69
CA ILE A 126 19.97 8.61 0.01
C ILE A 126 18.74 8.68 -0.91
N LEU A 127 17.67 9.38 -0.48
CA LEU A 127 16.47 9.57 -1.31
C LEU A 127 16.73 10.51 -2.49
N VAL A 128 17.53 11.57 -2.30
CA VAL A 128 17.87 12.54 -3.36
C VAL A 128 18.80 11.92 -4.41
N ASP A 129 19.76 11.11 -3.98
CA ASP A 129 20.70 10.39 -4.85
C ASP A 129 20.07 9.16 -5.54
N HIS A 130 18.78 8.91 -5.32
CA HIS A 130 18.09 7.79 -5.94
C HIS A 130 18.06 7.95 -7.47
N ASP A 131 18.62 6.97 -8.17
CA ASP A 131 18.67 6.96 -9.63
C ASP A 131 17.27 6.78 -10.24
N PHE A 132 16.97 7.61 -11.23
CA PHE A 132 15.77 7.48 -12.05
C PHE A 132 16.15 7.30 -13.52
N PRO A 133 15.40 6.47 -14.27
CA PRO A 133 15.48 6.53 -15.73
C PRO A 133 15.09 7.94 -16.20
N THR A 134 15.54 8.33 -17.39
CA THR A 134 15.07 9.56 -18.02
C THR A 134 13.57 9.44 -18.26
N MET A 135 12.80 10.32 -17.61
CA MET A 135 11.33 10.34 -17.69
C MET A 135 10.86 11.75 -18.02
N ASP A 136 9.90 11.83 -18.94
CA ASP A 136 9.19 13.07 -19.28
C ASP A 136 8.21 13.45 -18.16
N GLN A 137 7.74 14.70 -18.14
CA GLN A 137 6.84 15.20 -17.08
C GLN A 137 5.58 14.34 -16.95
N LYS A 138 4.98 13.95 -18.08
CA LYS A 138 3.81 13.08 -18.10
C LYS A 138 4.11 11.72 -17.46
N GLU A 139 5.24 11.11 -17.78
CA GLU A 139 5.62 9.81 -17.22
C GLU A 139 5.85 9.89 -15.72
N ARG A 140 6.42 10.99 -15.22
CA ARG A 140 6.59 11.23 -13.76
C ARG A 140 5.25 11.35 -13.05
N THR A 141 4.32 12.14 -13.59
CA THR A 141 2.97 12.28 -13.01
C THR A 141 2.22 10.95 -12.99
N GLU A 142 2.31 10.16 -14.06
CA GLU A 142 1.72 8.82 -14.12
C GLU A 142 2.37 7.87 -13.11
N ALA A 143 3.70 7.86 -13.02
CA ALA A 143 4.43 7.05 -12.05
C ALA A 143 4.07 7.41 -10.61
N LEU A 144 4.01 8.71 -10.28
CA LEU A 144 3.57 9.17 -8.96
C LEU A 144 2.14 8.71 -8.67
N SER A 145 1.20 8.92 -9.59
CA SER A 145 -0.19 8.51 -9.41
C SER A 145 -0.31 6.99 -9.15
N HIS A 146 0.52 6.20 -9.82
CA HIS A 146 0.60 4.76 -9.62
C HIS A 146 1.15 4.39 -8.24
N CYS A 147 2.20 5.09 -7.80
CA CYS A 147 2.80 4.92 -6.49
C CYS A 147 1.85 5.28 -5.35
N VAL A 148 1.24 6.47 -5.40
CA VAL A 148 0.25 6.94 -4.41
C VAL A 148 -0.90 5.94 -4.28
N ARG A 149 -1.45 5.46 -5.39
CA ARG A 149 -2.51 4.45 -5.38
C ARG A 149 -2.07 3.14 -4.72
N ARG A 150 -0.84 2.68 -4.99
CA ARG A 150 -0.32 1.43 -4.41
C ARG A 150 -0.06 1.58 -2.91
N LEU A 151 0.42 2.73 -2.48
CA LEU A 151 0.63 3.06 -1.07
C LEU A 151 -0.70 3.10 -0.33
N GLU A 152 -1.70 3.78 -0.89
CA GLU A 152 -3.06 3.83 -0.34
C GLU A 152 -3.71 2.43 -0.29
N GLU A 153 -3.59 1.64 -1.36
CA GLU A 153 -4.09 0.26 -1.39
C GLU A 153 -3.43 -0.60 -0.31
N ARG A 154 -2.11 -0.49 -0.14
CA ARG A 154 -1.38 -1.21 0.92
C ARG A 154 -1.86 -0.79 2.30
N HIS A 155 -2.03 0.51 2.52
CA HIS A 155 -2.53 1.07 3.78
C HIS A 155 -3.94 0.57 4.11
N LEU A 156 -4.88 0.71 3.17
CA LEU A 156 -6.27 0.26 3.37
C LEU A 156 -6.35 -1.23 3.65
N ARG A 157 -5.58 -2.06 2.94
CA ARG A 157 -5.54 -3.50 3.21
C ARG A 157 -5.07 -3.83 4.63
N GLU A 158 -4.12 -3.07 5.17
CA GLU A 158 -3.63 -3.30 6.52
C GLU A 158 -4.64 -2.81 7.56
N VAL A 159 -5.20 -1.62 7.38
CA VAL A 159 -6.26 -1.09 8.24
C VAL A 159 -7.46 -2.02 8.29
N LEU A 160 -7.90 -2.56 7.14
CA LEU A 160 -9.02 -3.51 7.10
C LEU A 160 -8.71 -4.81 7.85
N LYS A 161 -7.47 -5.32 7.79
CA LYS A 161 -7.08 -6.48 8.61
C LYS A 161 -7.16 -6.15 10.10
N GLN A 162 -6.63 -4.99 10.50
CA GLN A 162 -6.65 -4.55 11.90
C GLN A 162 -8.09 -4.39 12.42
N ILE A 163 -8.95 -3.76 11.62
CA ILE A 163 -10.38 -3.62 11.94
C ILE A 163 -11.03 -5.01 12.06
N ALA A 164 -10.78 -5.92 11.11
CA ALA A 164 -11.32 -7.28 11.17
C ALA A 164 -10.86 -8.04 12.43
N THR A 165 -9.60 -7.89 12.84
CA THR A 165 -9.09 -8.47 14.08
C THR A 165 -9.77 -7.86 15.31
N SER A 166 -9.88 -6.52 15.38
CA SER A 166 -10.56 -5.84 16.49
C SER A 166 -12.04 -6.20 16.59
N LEU A 167 -12.72 -6.34 15.44
CA LEU A 167 -14.11 -6.75 15.37
C LEU A 167 -14.29 -8.19 15.86
N SER A 168 -13.37 -9.09 15.52
CA SER A 168 -13.38 -10.46 16.04
C SER A 168 -13.28 -10.48 17.56
N GLN A 169 -12.40 -9.66 18.14
CA GLN A 169 -12.21 -9.54 19.59
C GLN A 169 -13.46 -8.97 20.28
N ALA A 170 -13.98 -7.84 19.79
CA ALA A 170 -15.19 -7.22 20.33
C ALA A 170 -16.41 -8.16 20.30
N LEU A 171 -16.54 -9.00 19.26
CA LEU A 171 -17.59 -10.00 19.16
C LEU A 171 -17.45 -11.14 20.19
N GLU A 172 -16.23 -11.54 20.52
CA GLU A 172 -15.94 -12.54 21.55
C GLU A 172 -16.22 -11.99 22.95
N GLU A 173 -15.92 -10.72 23.17
CA GLU A 173 -16.14 -10.00 24.43
C GLU A 173 -17.58 -9.52 24.62
N GLY A 174 -18.41 -9.60 23.58
CA GLY A 174 -19.82 -9.20 23.61
C GLY A 174 -20.02 -7.69 23.59
N GLU A 175 -19.04 -6.93 23.11
CA GLU A 175 -19.04 -5.47 23.02
C GLU A 175 -19.89 -4.97 21.85
N ASP A 176 -20.28 -3.69 21.89
CA ASP A 176 -20.97 -3.03 20.79
C ASP A 176 -20.02 -2.87 19.59
N THR A 177 -20.43 -3.41 18.44
CA THR A 177 -19.63 -3.43 17.20
C THR A 177 -20.10 -2.42 16.16
N THR A 178 -21.07 -1.57 16.49
CA THR A 178 -21.67 -0.61 15.55
C THR A 178 -20.63 0.37 14.98
N GLU A 179 -19.73 0.90 15.81
CA GLU A 179 -18.69 1.84 15.35
C GLU A 179 -17.63 1.14 14.48
N VAL A 180 -17.17 -0.04 14.89
CA VAL A 180 -16.17 -0.84 14.18
C VAL A 180 -16.70 -1.30 12.82
N THR A 181 -17.98 -1.66 12.72
CA THR A 181 -18.62 -2.04 11.45
C THR A 181 -18.81 -0.85 10.51
N GLN A 182 -19.12 0.35 11.03
CA GLN A 182 -19.21 1.56 10.22
C GLN A 182 -17.85 1.97 9.64
N THR A 183 -16.79 1.91 10.44
CA THR A 183 -15.43 2.22 9.96
C THR A 183 -14.97 1.22 8.90
N LEU A 184 -15.25 -0.08 9.09
CA LEU A 184 -15.00 -1.13 8.10
C LEU A 184 -15.65 -0.79 6.75
N ARG A 185 -16.95 -0.49 6.75
CA ARG A 185 -17.72 -0.17 5.52
C ARG A 185 -17.12 1.01 4.76
N LYS A 186 -16.78 2.10 5.45
CA LYS A 186 -16.16 3.28 4.83
C LYS A 186 -14.82 2.96 4.18
N LYS A 187 -13.96 2.19 4.86
CA LYS A 187 -12.64 1.81 4.34
C LYS A 187 -12.75 0.82 3.17
N ASP A 188 -13.69 -0.11 3.21
CA ASP A 188 -14.00 -1.04 2.11
C ASP A 188 -14.52 -0.32 0.86
N GLU A 189 -15.40 0.67 1.04
CA GLU A 189 -15.91 1.50 -0.05
C GLU A 189 -14.75 2.23 -0.75
N ARG A 190 -13.88 2.89 0.00
CA ARG A 190 -12.69 3.54 -0.55
C ARG A 190 -11.79 2.57 -1.32
N LEU A 191 -11.58 1.37 -0.80
CA LEU A 191 -10.79 0.35 -1.49
C LEU A 191 -11.45 -0.09 -2.81
N ARG A 192 -12.78 -0.25 -2.84
CA ARG A 192 -13.54 -0.56 -4.07
C ARG A 192 -13.44 0.57 -5.11
N GLU A 193 -13.47 1.82 -4.69
CA GLU A 193 -13.27 2.97 -5.58
C GLU A 193 -11.91 2.91 -6.28
N LEU A 194 -10.83 2.64 -5.53
CA LEU A 194 -9.48 2.49 -6.09
C LEU A 194 -9.44 1.38 -7.16
N PHE A 195 -10.09 0.25 -6.92
CA PHE A 195 -10.22 -0.82 -7.91
C PHE A 195 -11.09 -0.44 -9.10
N ALA A 196 -12.17 0.32 -8.91
CA ALA A 196 -13.02 0.80 -10.00
C ALA A 196 -12.29 1.81 -10.92
N THR A 197 -11.41 2.65 -10.36
CA THR A 197 -10.51 3.51 -11.15
C THR A 197 -9.46 2.71 -11.93
N ARG A 198 -9.02 1.56 -11.42
CA ARG A 198 -8.11 0.65 -12.14
C ARG A 198 -8.76 0.02 -13.37
N VAL A 199 -10.04 -0.34 -13.29
CA VAL A 199 -10.79 -0.94 -14.42
C VAL A 199 -11.05 0.09 -15.53
N ARG A 200 -11.27 1.37 -15.18
CA ARG A 200 -11.52 2.44 -16.17
C ARG A 200 -10.26 2.91 -16.93
N ARG A 201 -9.06 2.70 -16.37
CA ARG A 201 -7.77 3.09 -16.99
C ARG A 201 -7.01 1.92 -17.60
N GLY A 202 -7.64 0.75 -17.74
CA GLY A 202 -7.03 -0.41 -18.41
C GLY A 202 -7.10 -0.27 -19.93
N PHE A 203 -6.08 0.37 -20.51
CA PHE A 203 -5.56 0.08 -21.85
C PHE A 203 -4.04 -0.07 -21.75
#